data_AF-A0A7V1I494-F1
#
_entry.id   AF-A0A7V1I494-F1
#
_cell.length_a   1.000
_cell.length_b   1.000
_cell.length_c   1.000
_cell.angle_alpha   90.00
_cell.angle_beta   90.00
_cell.angle_gamma   90.00
#
_symmetry.space_group_name_H-M   'P 1'
#
loop_
_entity.id
_entity.type
_entity.pdbx_description
1 polymer ?
#
loop_
_entity_poly.entity_id
_entity_poly.type
_entity_poly.pdbx_seq_one_letter_code
_entity_poly.pdbx_strand_id
1 'polypeptide(L)' 'MKGNHKIFWDDIEWVLLDLDGTLLDKYFDDYFWETLVPEKYAQKYGLSFQEAKEKVMALYQREEGTLNWT' A
#
# COMPACT_ATOMS: atom_id res chain seq x y z
N MET A 1 -5.47 26.69 -11.06
CA MET A 1 -4.18 27.20 -10.55
C MET A 1 -3.84 26.41 -9.31
N LYS A 2 -2.88 25.49 -9.34
CA LYS A 2 -2.43 24.78 -8.13
C LYS A 2 -1.40 25.66 -7.44
N GLY A 3 -1.74 26.19 -6.26
CA GLY A 3 -0.81 27.01 -5.46
C GLY A 3 0.35 26.14 -4.97
N ASN A 4 1.57 26.62 -5.19
CA ASN A 4 2.77 26.04 -4.59
C ASN A 4 2.74 26.30 -3.07
N HIS A 5 2.17 25.38 -2.31
CA HIS A 5 2.38 25.36 -0.86
C HIS A 5 3.76 24.79 -0.58
N LYS A 6 4.74 25.68 -0.40
CA LYS A 6 6.01 25.32 0.25
C LYS A 6 5.70 25.03 1.71
N ILE A 7 5.97 23.81 2.14
CA ILE A 7 5.99 23.42 3.55
C ILE A 7 7.43 23.60 4.02
N PHE A 8 7.65 24.45 5.01
CA PHE A 8 8.97 24.60 5.63
C PHE A 8 9.09 23.56 6.75
N TRP A 9 10.27 22.94 6.85
CA TRP A 9 10.50 21.86 7.81
C TRP A 9 10.33 22.33 9.27
N ASP A 10 10.72 23.58 9.53
CA ASP A 10 10.64 24.19 10.86
C ASP A 10 9.20 24.43 11.34
N ASP A 11 8.20 24.35 10.44
CA ASP A 11 6.78 24.51 10.76
C ASP A 11 6.08 23.17 11.10
N ILE A 12 6.79 22.04 11.06
CA ILE A 12 6.23 20.70 11.28
C ILE A 12 6.40 20.30 12.75
N GLU A 13 5.29 20.23 13.49
CA GLU A 13 5.28 19.89 14.92
C GLU A 13 5.35 18.38 15.20
N TRP A 14 4.73 17.57 14.34
CA TRP A 14 4.66 16.12 14.49
C TRP A 14 5.02 15.41 13.19
N VAL A 15 5.95 14.47 13.27
CA VAL A 15 6.24 13.51 12.20
C VAL A 15 5.77 12.14 12.68
N LEU A 16 4.72 11.61 12.07
CA LEU A 16 4.26 10.25 12.30
C LEU A 16 4.93 9.35 11.27
N LEU A 17 5.65 8.35 11.76
CA LEU A 17 6.35 7.35 10.96
C LEU A 17 5.59 6.03 11.08
N ASP A 18 5.49 5.31 9.97
CA ASP A 18 5.03 3.92 9.99
C ASP A 18 6.05 3.03 10.72
N LEU A 19 5.67 1.79 11.06
CA LEU A 19 6.45 0.82 11.84
C LEU A 19 7.87 0.58 11.30
N ASP A 20 8.08 0.76 9.99
CA ASP A 20 9.38 0.60 9.34
C ASP A 20 10.06 1.94 8.98
N GLY A 21 9.51 3.07 9.43
CA GLY A 21 10.10 4.41 9.23
C GLY A 21 10.00 4.96 7.80
N THR A 22 9.22 4.33 6.91
CA THR A 22 9.12 4.76 5.51
C THR A 22 8.00 5.78 5.34
N LEU A 23 8.35 6.99 4.90
CA LEU A 23 7.38 8.01 4.51
C LEU A 23 6.81 7.63 3.13
N LEU A 24 5.76 6.81 3.12
CA LEU A 24 5.14 6.35 1.88
C LEU A 24 4.04 7.30 1.44
N ASP A 25 4.08 7.66 0.15
CA ASP A 25 2.95 8.30 -0.51
C ASP A 25 1.78 7.30 -0.54
N LYS A 26 0.59 7.74 -0.12
CA LYS A 26 -0.64 6.94 -0.21
C LYS A 26 -0.85 6.36 -1.62
N TYR A 27 -0.52 7.11 -2.67
CA TYR A 27 -0.63 6.63 -4.04
C TYR A 27 0.25 5.38 -4.29
N PHE A 28 1.46 5.38 -3.74
CA PHE A 28 2.36 4.23 -3.86
C PHE A 28 1.79 3.03 -3.10
N ASP A 29 1.27 3.24 -1.90
CA ASP A 29 0.71 2.19 -1.05
C ASP A 29 -0.51 1.52 -1.73
N ASP A 30 -1.46 2.34 -2.20
CA ASP A 30 -2.64 1.87 -2.93
C ASP A 30 -2.23 1.10 -4.21
N TYR A 31 -1.26 1.61 -4.97
CA TYR A 31 -0.76 0.93 -6.17
C TYR A 31 -0.09 -0.40 -5.85
N PHE A 32 0.78 -0.43 -4.84
CA PHE A 32 1.55 -1.61 -4.48
C PHE A 32 0.61 -2.75 -4.05
N TRP A 33 -0.28 -2.48 -3.09
CA TRP A 33 -1.13 -3.50 -2.48
C TRP A 33 -2.32 -3.90 -3.34
N GLU A 34 -2.95 -2.95 -4.05
CA GLU A 34 -4.18 -3.23 -4.81
C GLU A 34 -3.95 -3.56 -6.29
N THR A 35 -2.75 -3.31 -6.81
CA THR A 35 -2.43 -3.53 -8.24
C THR A 35 -1.20 -4.40 -8.42
N LEU A 36 -0.02 -3.95 -7.96
CA LEU A 36 1.24 -4.64 -8.28
C LEU A 36 1.28 -6.06 -7.69
N VAL A 37 0.90 -6.23 -6.42
CA VAL A 37 0.87 -7.56 -5.78
C VAL A 37 -0.13 -8.49 -6.48
N PRO A 38 -1.40 -8.10 -6.73
CA PRO A 38 -2.32 -8.89 -7.55
C PRO A 38 -1.81 -9.23 -8.96
N GLU A 39 -1.16 -8.29 -9.67
CA GLU A 39 -0.57 -8.55 -10.99
C GLU A 39 0.51 -9.63 -10.93
N LYS A 40 1.41 -9.55 -9.95
CA LYS A 40 2.47 -10.56 -9.76
C LYS A 40 1.92 -11.91 -9.33
N TYR A 41 0.88 -11.90 -8.51
CA TYR A 41 0.16 -13.12 -8.15
C TYR A 41 -0.48 -13.76 -9.41
N ALA A 42 -1.14 -12.96 -10.25
CA ALA A 42 -1.74 -13.43 -11.50
C ALA A 42 -0.69 -14.07 -12.43
N GLN A 43 0.46 -13.42 -12.62
CA GLN A 43 1.58 -13.92 -13.42
C GLN A 43 2.13 -15.25 -12.87
N LYS A 44 2.28 -15.36 -11.55
CA LYS A 44 2.82 -16.56 -10.90
C LYS A 44 1.89 -17.77 -11.02
N TYR A 45 0.58 -17.56 -10.93
CA TYR A 45 -0.42 -18.63 -10.89
C TYR A 45 -1.20 -18.81 -12.19
N GLY A 46 -0.90 -18.04 -13.24
CA GLY A 46 -1.58 -18.11 -14.53
C GLY A 46 -3.06 -17.71 -14.46
N LEU A 47 -3.40 -16.75 -13.58
CA LEU A 47 -4.76 -16.25 -13.39
C LEU A 47 -4.99 -14.97 -14.18
N SER A 48 -6.25 -14.59 -14.40
CA SER A 48 -6.56 -13.21 -14.79
C SER A 48 -6.26 -12.25 -13.63
N PHE A 49 -6.01 -10.98 -13.95
CA PHE A 49 -5.81 -9.94 -12.94
C PHE A 49 -7.00 -9.84 -11.98
N GLN A 50 -8.23 -9.94 -12.49
CA GLN A 50 -9.44 -9.84 -11.68
C GLN A 50 -9.53 -10.99 -10.66
N GLU A 51 -9.33 -12.23 -11.11
CA GLU A 51 -9.34 -13.40 -10.21
C GLU A 51 -8.23 -13.34 -9.16
N ALA A 52 -7.04 -12.88 -9.57
CA ALA A 52 -5.92 -12.69 -8.65
C ALA A 52 -6.22 -11.59 -7.62
N LYS A 53 -6.79 -10.45 -8.06
CA LYS A 53 -7.17 -9.35 -7.17
C LYS A 53 -8.18 -9.80 -6.13
N GLU A 54 -9.25 -10.50 -6.54
CA GLU A 54 -10.25 -11.03 -5.60
C GLU A 54 -9.63 -11.98 -4.56
N LYS A 55 -8.75 -12.89 -4.99
CA LYS A 55 -8.06 -13.82 -4.07
C LYS A 55 -7.13 -13.09 -3.10
N VAL A 56 -6.31 -12.18 -3.61
CA VAL A 56 -5.32 -11.46 -2.81
C VAL A 56 -6.00 -10.54 -1.78
N MET A 57 -7.05 -9.81 -2.17
CA MET A 57 -7.80 -8.96 -1.24
C MET A 57 -8.49 -9.79 -0.14
N ALA A 58 -9.03 -10.97 -0.48
CA ALA A 58 -9.61 -11.87 0.51
C ALA A 58 -8.56 -12.42 1.50
N LEU A 59 -7.32 -12.62 1.06
CA LEU A 59 -6.22 -13.02 1.95
C LEU A 59 -5.85 -11.89 2.90
N TYR A 60 -5.75 -10.64 2.42
CA TYR A 60 -5.47 -9.49 3.28
C TYR A 60 -6.53 -9.35 4.37
N GLN A 61 -7.82 -9.42 3.99
CA GLN A 61 -8.92 -9.29 4.94
C GLN A 61 -8.97 -10.42 5.98
N ARG A 62 -8.50 -11.62 5.62
CA ARG A 62 -8.43 -12.76 6.56
C ARG A 62 -7.37 -12.55 7.65
N GLU A 63 -6.24 -11.95 7.29
CA GLU A 63 -5.12 -11.71 8.22
C GLU A 63 -5.22 -10.33 8.91
N GLU A 64 -6.20 -9.50 8.54
CA GLU A 64 -6.42 -8.19 9.13
C GLU A 64 -6.63 -8.29 10.65
N GLY A 65 -5.92 -7.45 11.42
CA GLY A 65 -5.96 -7.47 12.87
C GLY A 65 -5.21 -8.64 13.53
N THR A 66 -4.51 -9.46 12.75
CA THR A 66 -3.64 -10.53 13.26
C THR A 66 -2.17 -10.12 13.21
N LEU A 67 -1.33 -10.74 14.05
CA LEU A 67 0.13 -10.62 13.99
C LEU A 67 0.74 -11.83 13.28
N ASN A 68 0.17 -12.23 12.14
CA ASN A 68 0.66 -13.38 11.39
C ASN A 68 1.74 -12.96 10.37
N TRP A 69 2.97 -12.70 10.85
CA TRP A 69 4.12 -12.19 10.06
C TRP A 69 5.04 -13.31 9.51
N THR A 70 4.62 -14.57 9.57
CA THR A 70 5.40 -15.77 9.20
C THR A 70 5.09 -16.28 7.81
#